data_AF-A0A9P3EY18-F1
#
_entry.id   AF-A0A9P3EY18-F1
#
_cell.length_a   1.000
_cell.length_b   1.000
_cell.length_c   1.000
_cell.angle_alpha   90.00
_cell.angle_beta   90.00
_cell.angle_gamma   90.00
#
_symmetry.space_group_name_H-M   'P 1'
#
loop_
_entity.id
_entity.type
_entity.pdbx_description
1 polymer ?
#
loop_
_entity_poly.entity_id
_entity_poly.type
_entity_poly.pdbx_seq_one_letter_code
_entity_poly.pdbx_strand_id
1 'polypeptide(L)'
;MSCIKDDEPSPFPPLKRSPSGQGFTHLATDGVIRSFSSSGEVIDYKQLSPAEIAKMLEFFGKYMDSEAFEKSKPKFDGVDGRNVTDLEQLLHPGPGIGPAEFNK
;
A
#
# COMPACT_ATOMS: atom_id res chain seq x y z
N MET A 1 13.44 -32.51 0.72
CA MET A 1 12.63 -31.28 0.80
C MET A 1 13.45 -30.14 0.19
N SER A 2 13.03 -29.59 -0.94
CA SER A 2 13.74 -28.48 -1.60
C SER A 2 13.42 -27.19 -0.86
N CYS A 3 14.40 -26.65 -0.14
CA CYS A 3 14.33 -25.35 0.51
C CYS A 3 14.43 -24.30 -0.60
N ILE A 4 13.28 -23.85 -1.12
CA ILE A 4 13.24 -22.69 -2.01
C ILE A 4 13.65 -21.50 -1.14
N LYS A 5 14.86 -21.00 -1.40
CA LYS A 5 15.34 -19.73 -0.87
C LYS A 5 14.67 -18.63 -1.70
N ASP A 6 13.46 -18.27 -1.34
CA ASP A 6 12.87 -16.99 -1.75
C ASP A 6 13.48 -15.90 -0.87
N ASP A 7 14.76 -15.58 -1.13
CA ASP A 7 15.54 -14.53 -0.45
C ASP A 7 15.39 -13.18 -1.18
N GLU A 8 14.26 -12.96 -1.86
CA GLU A 8 13.87 -11.62 -2.30
C GLU A 8 13.04 -11.01 -1.16
N PRO A 9 13.55 -9.98 -0.46
CA PRO A 9 12.79 -9.35 0.61
C PRO A 9 11.50 -8.81 0.01
N SER A 10 10.38 -9.15 0.65
CA SER A 10 9.06 -8.63 0.28
C SER A 10 9.15 -7.12 0.06
N PRO A 11 8.64 -6.59 -1.07
CA PRO A 11 8.68 -5.14 -1.32
C PRO A 11 7.79 -4.38 -0.33
N PHE A 12 6.93 -5.10 0.38
CA PHE A 12 6.09 -4.57 1.43
C PHE A 12 6.93 -4.26 2.67
N PRO A 13 6.85 -3.04 3.20
CA PRO A 13 7.46 -2.74 4.48
C PRO A 13 6.81 -3.55 5.61
N PRO A 14 7.55 -3.80 6.71
CA PRO A 14 6.99 -4.45 7.89
C PRO A 14 5.98 -3.51 8.55
N LEU A 15 4.70 -3.74 8.33
CA LEU A 15 3.58 -3.06 9.00
C LEU A 15 2.94 -4.00 10.02
N LYS A 16 2.43 -3.43 11.13
CA LYS A 16 1.55 -4.17 12.04
C LYS A 16 0.32 -4.64 11.27
N ARG A 17 -0.14 -5.85 11.59
CA ARG A 17 -1.35 -6.43 11.01
C ARG A 17 -2.52 -6.32 11.98
N SER A 18 -3.73 -6.47 11.45
CA SER A 18 -4.93 -6.58 12.28
C SER A 18 -4.77 -7.71 13.30
N PRO A 19 -5.06 -7.48 14.59
CA PRO A 19 -5.10 -8.53 15.61
C PRO A 19 -6.05 -9.67 15.25
N SER A 20 -7.11 -9.39 14.48
CA SER A 20 -8.06 -10.40 13.99
C SER A 20 -7.49 -11.27 12.86
N GLY A 21 -6.37 -10.90 12.26
CA GLY A 21 -5.83 -11.54 11.05
C GLY A 21 -6.61 -11.25 9.77
N GLN A 22 -7.75 -10.55 9.84
CA GLN A 22 -8.64 -10.26 8.71
C GLN A 22 -8.46 -8.84 8.13
N GLY A 23 -7.27 -8.26 8.31
CA GLY A 23 -6.93 -6.96 7.72
C GLY A 23 -6.35 -7.08 6.32
N PHE A 24 -6.06 -5.95 5.69
CA PHE A 24 -5.41 -5.90 4.39
C PHE A 24 -4.41 -4.73 4.33
N THR A 25 -3.56 -4.73 3.30
CA THR A 25 -2.58 -3.66 3.06
C THR A 25 -2.90 -3.02 1.72
N HIS A 26 -2.88 -1.69 1.68
CA HIS A 26 -3.20 -0.92 0.49
C HIS A 26 -2.17 0.18 0.27
N LEU A 27 -1.61 0.23 -0.94
CA LEU A 27 -0.79 1.35 -1.41
C LEU A 27 -1.73 2.40 -1.99
N ALA A 28 -1.89 3.51 -1.27
CA ALA A 28 -2.73 4.60 -1.72
C ALA A 28 -1.99 5.54 -2.68
N THR A 29 -2.74 6.27 -3.51
CA THR A 29 -2.21 7.18 -4.53
C THR A 29 -1.48 8.40 -3.98
N ASP A 30 -1.54 8.61 -2.66
CA ASP A 30 -0.74 9.60 -1.94
C ASP A 30 0.68 9.11 -1.60
N GLY A 31 1.04 7.87 -1.99
CA GLY A 31 2.35 7.28 -1.78
C GLY A 31 2.53 6.67 -0.39
N VAL A 32 1.45 6.58 0.39
CA VAL A 32 1.48 5.97 1.72
C VAL A 32 0.86 4.58 1.64
N ILE A 33 1.63 3.58 2.09
CA ILE A 33 1.10 2.24 2.29
C ILE A 33 0.52 2.14 3.69
N ARG A 34 -0.72 1.65 3.79
CA ARG A 34 -1.46 1.53 5.04
C ARG A 34 -1.89 0.09 5.27
N SER A 35 -1.80 -0.37 6.51
CA SER A 35 -2.45 -1.59 6.95
C SER A 35 -3.77 -1.24 7.60
N PHE A 36 -4.84 -1.87 7.12
CA PHE A 36 -6.19 -1.66 7.57
C PHE A 36 -6.69 -2.86 8.37
N SER A 37 -7.53 -2.59 9.36
CA SER A 37 -8.34 -3.60 10.03
C SER A 37 -9.45 -4.10 9.10
N SER A 38 -10.16 -5.14 9.53
CA SER A 38 -11.38 -5.61 8.84
C SER A 38 -12.51 -4.57 8.85
N SER A 39 -12.47 -3.58 9.74
CA SER A 39 -13.43 -2.46 9.82
C SER A 39 -13.03 -1.28 8.94
N GLY A 40 -11.88 -1.33 8.26
CA GLY A 40 -11.37 -0.24 7.43
C GLY A 40 -10.63 0.84 8.23
N GLU A 41 -10.24 0.58 9.47
CA GLU A 41 -9.44 1.49 10.29
C GLU A 41 -7.96 1.29 10.01
N VAL A 42 -7.19 2.38 9.89
CA VAL A 42 -5.73 2.30 9.73
C VAL A 42 -5.10 1.85 11.04
N ILE A 43 -4.42 0.71 11.02
CA ILE A 43 -3.68 0.16 12.16
C ILE A 43 -2.23 0.64 12.16
N ASP A 44 -1.66 0.74 10.97
CA ASP A 44 -0.27 1.14 10.77
C ASP A 44 -0.08 1.69 9.36
N TYR A 45 0.98 2.46 9.18
CA TYR A 45 1.28 3.07 7.89
C TYR A 45 2.78 3.27 7.70
N LYS A 46 3.19 3.36 6.43
CA LYS A 46 4.52 3.84 6.07
C LYS A 46 4.42 4.76 4.87
N GLN A 47 5.04 5.92 5.02
CA GLN A 47 5.28 6.85 3.93
C GLN A 47 6.42 6.31 3.07
N LEU A 48 6.15 6.06 1.79
CA LEU A 48 7.14 5.51 0.88
C LEU A 48 7.81 6.61 0.07
N SER A 49 9.11 6.45 -0.16
CA SER A 49 9.84 7.23 -1.15
C SER A 49 9.45 6.81 -2.58
N PRO A 50 9.70 7.65 -3.61
CA PRO A 50 9.42 7.30 -5.00
C PRO A 50 10.09 5.99 -5.45
N ALA A 51 11.29 5.72 -4.94
CA ALA A 51 12.02 4.48 -5.23
C ALA A 51 11.34 3.23 -4.61
N GLU A 52 10.77 3.35 -3.41
CA GLU A 52 10.01 2.27 -2.78
C GLU A 52 8.66 2.05 -3.47
N ILE A 53 7.99 3.13 -3.89
CA ILE A 53 6.76 3.07 -4.68
C ILE A 53 7.02 2.33 -6.00
N ALA A 54 8.11 2.67 -6.71
CA ALA A 54 8.47 1.99 -7.95
C ALA A 54 8.66 0.47 -7.76
N LYS A 55 9.37 0.04 -6.71
CA LYS A 55 9.54 -1.39 -6.39
C LYS A 55 8.22 -2.10 -6.09
N MET A 56 7.32 -1.43 -5.38
CA MET A 56 5.98 -1.95 -5.10
C MET A 56 5.17 -2.11 -6.39
N LEU A 57 5.20 -1.11 -7.28
CA LEU A 57 4.51 -1.17 -8.58
C LEU A 57 5.08 -2.27 -9.48
N GLU A 58 6.41 -2.46 -9.51
CA GLU A 58 7.03 -3.57 -10.23
C GLU A 58 6.55 -4.93 -9.71
N PHE A 59 6.39 -5.08 -8.40
CA PHE A 59 5.82 -6.28 -7.81
C PHE A 59 4.35 -6.44 -8.21
N PHE A 60 3.52 -5.41 -8.05
CA PHE A 60 2.10 -5.48 -8.42
C PHE A 60 1.90 -5.80 -9.90
N GLY A 61 2.70 -5.23 -10.81
CA GLY A 61 2.62 -5.52 -12.24
C GLY A 61 2.91 -6.97 -12.61
N LYS A 62 3.56 -7.76 -11.72
CA LYS A 62 3.79 -9.20 -11.93
C LYS A 62 2.59 -10.07 -11.53
N TYR A 63 1.75 -9.60 -10.61
CA TYR A 63 0.70 -10.42 -9.96
C TYR A 63 -0.72 -9.89 -10.15
N MET A 64 -0.89 -8.64 -10.56
CA MET A 64 -2.20 -8.02 -10.83
C MET A 64 -2.57 -8.14 -12.30
N ASP A 65 -3.87 -7.95 -12.57
CA ASP A 65 -4.38 -7.79 -13.93
C ASP A 65 -3.66 -6.63 -14.64
N SER A 66 -3.16 -6.90 -15.84
CA SER A 66 -2.31 -5.97 -16.58
C SER A 66 -3.07 -4.71 -17.02
N GLU A 67 -4.35 -4.83 -17.39
CA GLU A 67 -5.15 -3.69 -17.81
C GLU A 67 -5.46 -2.76 -16.63
N ALA A 68 -5.86 -3.33 -15.49
CA ALA A 68 -6.09 -2.57 -14.26
C ALA A 68 -4.80 -1.92 -13.74
N PHE A 69 -3.68 -2.64 -13.78
CA PHE A 69 -2.39 -2.13 -13.35
C PHE A 69 -1.93 -0.94 -14.19
N GLU A 70 -1.93 -1.06 -15.52
CA GLU A 70 -1.50 0.02 -16.43
C GLU A 70 -2.40 1.27 -16.32
N LYS A 71 -3.70 1.11 -16.01
CA LYS A 71 -4.58 2.25 -15.70
C LYS A 71 -4.28 2.93 -14.36
N SER A 72 -3.73 2.18 -13.40
CA SER A 72 -3.46 2.68 -12.04
C SER A 72 -2.06 3.27 -11.88
N LYS A 73 -1.06 2.73 -12.59
CA LYS A 73 0.35 3.10 -12.47
C LYS A 73 0.63 4.59 -12.67
N PRO A 74 0.04 5.31 -13.66
CA PRO A 74 0.29 6.75 -13.85
C PRO A 74 -0.15 7.61 -12.66
N LYS A 75 -1.01 7.11 -11.77
CA LYS A 75 -1.44 7.84 -10.56
C LYS A 75 -0.31 8.04 -9.55
N PHE A 76 0.80 7.32 -9.71
CA PHE A 76 1.96 7.36 -8.83
C PHE A 76 3.13 8.19 -9.40
N ASP A 77 2.97 8.77 -10.60
CA ASP A 77 4.01 9.58 -11.23
C ASP A 77 4.29 10.85 -10.41
N GLY A 78 5.54 11.00 -9.96
CA GLY A 78 5.96 12.13 -9.12
C GLY A 78 5.45 12.10 -7.68
N VAL A 79 4.80 11.01 -7.25
CA VAL A 79 4.30 10.87 -5.88
C VAL A 79 5.43 10.52 -4.92
N ASP A 80 5.50 11.24 -3.81
CA ASP A 80 6.39 10.95 -2.68
C ASP A 80 5.56 10.97 -1.38
N GLY A 81 5.32 9.78 -0.81
CA GLY A 81 4.52 9.63 0.40
C GLY A 81 5.12 10.33 1.62
N ARG A 82 6.42 10.64 1.59
CA ARG A 82 7.10 11.38 2.68
C ARG A 82 6.61 12.83 2.80
N ASN A 83 5.93 13.34 1.76
CA ASN A 83 5.29 14.66 1.81
C ASN A 83 3.97 14.65 2.59
N VAL A 84 3.37 13.47 2.86
CA VAL A 84 2.15 13.33 3.67
C VAL A 84 2.50 13.37 5.15
N THR A 85 2.62 14.57 5.72
CA THR A 85 3.11 14.76 7.10
C THR A 85 2.00 14.93 8.14
N ASP A 86 0.76 15.16 7.69
CA ASP A 86 -0.39 15.30 8.56
C ASP A 86 -0.82 13.93 9.12
N LEU A 87 -0.80 13.80 10.45
CA LEU A 87 -1.19 12.58 11.16
C LEU A 87 -2.65 12.19 10.90
N GLU A 88 -3.55 13.16 10.81
CA GLU A 88 -4.96 12.90 10.51
C GLU A 88 -5.08 12.32 9.10
N GLN A 89 -4.36 12.85 8.11
CA GLN A 89 -4.35 12.28 6.76
C GLN A 89 -3.73 10.87 6.70
N LEU A 90 -2.75 10.59 7.56
CA LEU A 90 -2.11 9.27 7.64
C LEU A 90 -3.07 8.22 8.21
N LEU A 91 -3.85 8.56 9.24
CA LEU A 91 -4.78 7.65 9.92
C LEU A 91 -6.19 7.63 9.29
N HIS A 92 -6.60 8.74 8.67
CA HIS A 92 -7.92 8.95 8.08
C HIS A 92 -7.74 9.48 6.64
N PRO A 93 -7.38 8.60 5.68
CA PRO A 93 -7.20 9.01 4.29
C PRO A 93 -8.50 9.59 3.74
N GLY A 94 -8.37 10.68 2.97
CA GLY A 94 -9.51 11.34 2.34
C GLY A 94 -10.28 10.44 1.37
N PRO A 95 -11.51 10.84 1.00
CA PRO A 95 -12.35 10.07 0.08
C PRO A 95 -11.62 9.80 -1.24
N GLY A 96 -11.58 8.52 -1.64
CA GLY A 96 -10.93 8.08 -2.87
C GLY A 96 -9.43 7.80 -2.77
N ILE A 97 -8.79 8.04 -1.61
CA ILE A 97 -7.40 7.63 -1.33
C ILE A 97 -7.39 6.22 -0.74
N GLY A 98 -8.34 5.95 0.17
CA GLY A 98 -8.56 4.64 0.76
C GLY A 98 -9.28 3.65 -0.18
N PRO A 99 -9.43 2.39 0.26
CA PRO A 99 -10.19 1.39 -0.49
C PRO A 99 -11.65 1.82 -0.65
N ALA A 100 -12.19 1.63 -1.85
CA ALA A 100 -13.54 2.09 -2.20
C ALA A 100 -14.62 1.53 -1.27
N GLU A 101 -14.41 0.33 -0.72
CA GLU A 101 -15.33 -0.38 0.17
C GLU A 101 -15.56 0.32 1.52
N PHE A 102 -14.65 1.22 1.93
CA PHE A 102 -14.71 1.91 3.22
C PHE A 102 -14.89 3.43 3.09
N ASN A 103 -15.09 3.95 1.87
CA ASN A 103 -15.48 5.35 1.66
C ASN A 103 -16.92 5.55 2.18
N LYS A 104 -17.06 6.04 3.41
CA LYS A 104 -18.35 6.46 3.99
C LYS A 104 -18.67 7.91 3.65
#